data_AF-A0A2J7PU59-F1
#
_entry.id   AF-A0A2J7PU59-F1
#
_cell.length_a   1.000
_cell.length_b   1.000
_cell.length_c   1.000
_cell.angle_alpha   90.00
_cell.angle_beta   90.00
_cell.angle_gamma   90.00
#
_symmetry.space_group_name_H-M   'P 1'
#
loop_
_entity.id
_entity.type
_entity.pdbx_description
1 polymer ?
#
loop_
_entity_poly.entity_id
_entity_poly.type
_entity_poly.pdbx_seq_one_letter_code
_entity_poly.pdbx_strand_id
1 'polypeptide(L)' 'MGDLSDFERGQIVGWRLAGASAIKTAALLVSKVMSAYTNHRGTTSVKRDSGRKSTLTERDRRIVRRIV' A
#
# COMPACT_ATOMS: atom_id res chain seq x y z
N MET A 1 17.30 -4.43 0.23
CA MET A 1 16.15 -4.18 1.12
C MET A 1 15.52 -2.90 0.66
N GLY A 2 14.24 -2.91 0.26
CA GLY A 2 13.53 -1.70 -0.17
C GLY A 2 12.99 -0.92 1.03
N ASP A 3 12.79 0.38 0.85
CA ASP A 3 12.16 1.22 1.86
C ASP A 3 10.74 0.74 2.23
N LEU A 4 10.34 0.95 3.48
CA LEU A 4 8.98 0.70 3.96
C LEU A 4 7.97 1.52 3.16
N SER A 5 6.88 0.89 2.74
CA SER A 5 5.75 1.57 2.11
C SER A 5 5.08 2.56 3.07
N ASP A 6 4.42 3.58 2.54
CA ASP A 6 3.69 4.57 3.35
C ASP A 6 2.61 3.91 4.22
N PHE A 7 2.03 2.80 3.76
CA PHE A 7 1.06 2.03 4.55
C PHE A 7 1.70 1.32 5.75
N GLU A 8 2.92 0.81 5.60
CA GLU A 8 3.67 0.20 6.71
C GLU A 8 4.15 1.28 7.69
N ARG A 9 4.61 2.42 7.19
CA ARG A 9 4.95 3.61 8.02
C ARG A 9 3.73 4.07 8.82
N GLY A 10 2.56 4.14 8.17
CA GLY A 10 1.29 4.46 8.83
C GLY A 10 0.89 3.47 9.91
N GLN A 11 1.05 2.17 9.69
CA GLN A 11 0.83 1.14 10.72
C GLN A 11 1.76 1.31 11.93
N ILE A 12 3.05 1.62 11.70
CA ILE A 12 4.00 1.87 12.80
C ILE A 12 3.56 3.06 13.65
N VAL A 13 3.22 4.18 12.99
CA VAL A 13 2.77 5.40 13.67
C VAL A 13 1.47 5.13 14.43
N GLY A 14 0.51 4.47 13.79
CA GLY A 14 -0.79 4.13 14.41
C GLY A 14 -0.64 3.22 15.63
N TRP A 15 0.19 2.18 15.55
CA TRP A 15 0.43 1.30 16.70
C TRP A 15 1.16 2.01 17.85
N ARG A 16 2.12 2.89 17.55
CA ARG A 16 2.77 3.71 18.59
C ARG A 16 1.79 4.67 19.25
N LEU A 17 0.93 5.34 18.47
CA LEU A 17 -0.13 6.20 19.01
C LEU A 17 -1.11 5.43 19.90
N ALA A 18 -1.40 4.18 19.55
CA ALA A 18 -2.21 3.27 20.37
C ALA A 18 -1.46 2.70 21.60
N GLY A 19 -0.24 3.15 21.89
CA GLY A 19 0.55 2.72 23.04
C GLY A 19 1.24 1.36 22.87
N ALA A 20 1.29 0.80 21.66
CA ALA A 20 2.03 -0.44 21.43
C ALA A 20 3.55 -0.22 21.57
N SER A 21 4.25 -1.18 22.17
CA SER A 21 5.69 -1.09 22.33
C SER A 21 6.39 -1.25 20.97
N ALA A 22 7.46 -0.48 20.77
CA ALA A 22 8.25 -0.50 19.54
C ALA A 22 8.75 -1.91 19.15
N ILE A 23 9.08 -2.72 20.16
CA ILE A 23 9.57 -4.10 19.99
C ILE A 23 8.44 -4.99 19.46
N LYS A 24 7.23 -4.88 20.01
CA LYS A 24 6.07 -5.65 19.53
C LYS A 24 5.71 -5.26 18.09
N THR A 25 5.75 -3.96 17.78
CA THR A 25 5.54 -3.45 16.41
C THR A 25 6.59 -3.99 15.43
N ALA A 26 7.86 -3.98 15.80
CA ALA A 26 8.93 -4.52 14.96
C ALA A 26 8.78 -6.03 14.73
N ALA A 27 8.48 -6.79 15.78
CA ALA A 27 8.26 -8.24 15.68
C ALA A 27 7.09 -8.59 14.75
N LEU A 28 5.99 -7.85 14.82
CA LEU A 28 4.83 -8.05 13.93
C LEU A 28 5.16 -7.73 12.47
N LEU A 29 5.92 -6.68 12.20
CA LEU A 29 6.35 -6.35 10.85
C LEU A 29 7.31 -7.39 10.28
N VAL A 30 8.30 -7.81 11.06
CA VAL A 30 9.23 -8.87 10.66
C VAL A 30 8.49 -10.17 10.38
N SER A 31 7.54 -10.55 11.23
CA SER A 31 6.67 -11.71 11.02
C SER A 31 5.85 -11.60 9.72
N LYS A 32 5.29 -10.42 9.44
CA LYS A 32 4.51 -10.15 8.23
C LYS A 32 5.36 -10.21 6.96
N VAL A 33 6.57 -9.65 7.00
CA VAL A 33 7.55 -9.72 5.91
C VAL A 33 7.99 -11.17 5.67
N MET A 34 8.31 -11.90 6.73
CA MET A 34 8.72 -13.31 6.64
C MET A 34 7.58 -14.19 6.11
N SER A 35 6.34 -13.98 6.57
CA SER A 35 5.16 -14.68 6.08
C SER A 35 4.90 -14.40 4.60
N ALA A 36 5.03 -13.14 4.16
CA ALA A 36 4.92 -12.80 2.75
C ALA A 36 6.03 -13.48 1.92
N TYR A 37 7.26 -13.51 2.44
CA TYR A 37 8.39 -14.18 1.79
C TYR A 37 8.17 -15.69 1.65
N THR A 38 7.73 -16.38 2.71
CA THR A 38 7.49 -17.83 2.67
C THR A 38 6.34 -18.19 1.74
N ASN A 39 5.27 -17.39 1.72
CA ASN A 39 4.07 -17.68 0.93
C ASN A 39 4.23 -17.34 -0.55
N HIS A 40 5.02 -16.32 -0.90
CA HIS A 40 5.11 -15.82 -2.27
C HIS A 40 6.48 -16.03 -2.93
N ARG A 41 7.44 -16.65 -2.22
CA ARG A 41 8.81 -16.95 -2.70
C ARG A 41 9.55 -15.75 -3.31
N GLY A 42 9.16 -14.53 -2.93
CA GLY A 42 9.73 -13.28 -3.41
C GLY A 42 9.04 -12.07 -2.79
N THR A 43 9.82 -11.05 -2.46
CA THR A 43 9.33 -9.71 -2.10
C THR A 43 9.04 -8.92 -3.37
N THR A 44 8.12 -9.41 -4.20
CA THR A 44 7.70 -8.62 -5.35
C THR A 44 6.92 -7.42 -4.84
N SER A 45 7.49 -6.23 -5.03
CA SER A 45 6.76 -4.97 -4.97
C SER A 45 5.68 -5.07 -6.04
N VAL A 46 4.49 -5.53 -5.64
CA VAL A 46 3.31 -5.40 -6.49
C VAL A 46 3.01 -3.91 -6.48
N LYS A 47 3.66 -3.18 -7.38
CA LYS A 47 3.22 -1.87 -7.84
C LYS A 47 1.83 -2.10 -8.45
N ARG A 48 0.81 -2.21 -7.59
CA ARG A 48 -0.57 -2.06 -8.00
C ARG A 48 -0.67 -0.60 -8.34
N ASP A 49 -0.67 -0.33 -9.64
CA ASP A 49 -1.11 0.94 -10.17
C ASP A 49 -2.30 1.38 -9.33
N SER A 50 -2.11 2.47 -8.59
CA SER A 50 -3.12 3.01 -7.69
C SER A 50 -4.40 3.10 -8.49
N GLY A 51 -5.37 2.24 -8.18
CA GLY A 51 -6.57 1.99 -8.96
C GLY A 51 -7.49 3.20 -8.94
N ARG A 52 -7.06 4.31 -9.52
CA ARG A 52 -7.89 5.46 -9.81
C ARG A 52 -8.78 5.04 -10.98
N LYS A 53 -9.88 4.37 -10.65
CA LYS A 53 -10.99 4.16 -11.58
C LYS A 53 -11.37 5.54 -12.11
N SER A 54 -11.14 5.78 -13.39
CA SER A 54 -11.61 7.01 -14.01
C SER A 54 -13.14 7.00 -13.95
N THR A 55 -13.73 7.99 -13.26
CA THR A 55 -15.18 8.20 -13.18
C THR A 55 -15.82 8.39 -14.54
N LEU A 56 -15.03 8.88 -15.51
CA LEU A 56 -15.46 9.08 -16.89
C LEU A 56 -14.92 7.96 -17.77
N THR A 57 -15.81 7.34 -18.54
CA THR A 57 -15.42 6.46 -19.64
C THR A 57 -14.82 7.29 -20.77
N GLU A 58 -14.12 6.64 -21.71
CA GLU A 58 -13.52 7.33 -22.86
C GLU A 58 -14.57 8.02 -23.75
N ARG A 59 -15.82 7.54 -23.73
CA ARG A 59 -16.93 8.23 -24.41
C ARG A 59 -17.28 9.54 -23.73
N ASP A 60 -17.40 9.53 -22.40
CA ASP A 60 -17.76 10.72 -21.63
C ASP A 60 -16.71 11.82 -21.79
N ARG A 61 -15.42 11.44 -21.81
CA ARG A 61 -14.31 12.38 -22.06
C ARG A 61 -14.40 13.06 -23.42
N ARG A 62 -14.78 12.31 -24.47
CA ARG A 62 -14.95 12.88 -25.82
C ARG A 62 -16.14 13.82 -25.90
N ILE A 63 -17.20 13.56 -25.15
CA ILE A 63 -18.37 14.45 -25.09
C ILE A 63 -18.00 15.75 -24.38
N VAL A 64 -17.37 15.68 -23.21
CA VAL A 64 -16.95 16.88 -22.47
C VAL A 64 -15.98 17.74 -23.28
N ARG A 65 -15.01 17.12 -23.98
CA ARG A 65 -14.08 17.82 -24.89
C ARG A 65 -14.71 18.47 -26.12
N ARG A 66 -15.96 18.13 -26.45
CA ARG A 66 -16.71 18.78 -27.54
C ARG A 66 -17.57 19.94 -27.05
N ILE A 67 -17.85 19.99 -25.75
CA ILE A 67 -18.67 21.04 -25.12
C ILE A 67 -17.79 22.22 -24.71
N VAL A 68 -16.55 21.96 -24.27
CA VAL A 68 -15.50 22.95 -24.02
C VAL A 68 -14.81 23.31 -25.33
#